data_AF-A0A930ADK3-F1
#
_entry.id   AF-A0A930ADK3-F1
#
_cell.length_a   1.000
_cell.length_b   1.000
_cell.length_c   1.000
_cell.angle_alpha   90.00
_cell.angle_beta   90.00
_cell.angle_gamma   90.00
#
_symmetry.space_group_name_H-M   'P 1'
#
loop_
_entity.id
_entity.type
_entity.pdbx_description
1 polymer ?
#
loop_
_entity_poly.entity_id
_entity_poly.type
_entity_poly.pdbx_seq_one_letter_code
_entity_poly.pdbx_strand_id
1 'polypeptide(L)'
;MKKIRLIIPYFGKLPKFFPYFLLTTKRNEKIDFLIYTDQKVEQFEVLNAKNIEFVTLPFDDLRKKVQSKFDFEISLKTPYKLCDYKVAYGFIFE
;
A
#
# COMPACT_ATOMS: atom_id res chain seq x y z
N MET A 1 -4.35 8.09 -22.70
CA MET A 1 -5.37 7.79 -21.67
C MET A 1 -4.79 8.09 -20.30
N LYS A 2 -5.56 8.69 -19.39
CA LYS A 2 -5.14 8.84 -17.99
C LYS A 2 -5.27 7.49 -17.27
N LYS A 3 -4.25 7.08 -16.52
CA LYS A 3 -4.27 5.90 -15.65
C LYS A 3 -4.52 6.33 -14.21
N ILE A 4 -5.26 5.51 -13.46
CA ILE A 4 -5.54 5.73 -12.04
C ILE A 4 -4.76 4.68 -11.25
N ARG A 5 -4.05 5.12 -10.21
CA ARG A 5 -3.37 4.23 -9.27
C ARG A 5 -3.82 4.52 -7.84
N LEU A 6 -4.27 3.50 -7.11
CA LEU A 6 -4.63 3.58 -5.71
C LEU A 6 -3.52 3.03 -4.84
N ILE A 7 -3.00 3.87 -3.93
CA ILE A 7 -1.93 3.52 -2.99
C ILE A 7 -2.57 3.13 -1.66
N ILE A 8 -2.29 1.91 -1.19
CA ILE A 8 -2.90 1.29 -0.01
C ILE A 8 -1.79 0.78 0.90
N PRO A 9 -1.26 1.61 1.80
CA PRO A 9 -0.36 1.13 2.84
C PRO A 9 -1.18 0.52 4.00
N TYR A 10 -0.97 -0.77 4.25
CA TYR A 10 -1.64 -1.54 5.30
C TYR A 10 -0.64 -2.45 6.01
N PHE A 11 -0.39 -2.18 7.29
CA PHE A 11 0.58 -2.92 8.11
C PHE A 11 -0.13 -3.57 9.29
N GLY A 12 0.35 -4.76 9.66
CA GLY A 12 -0.31 -5.65 10.61
C GLY A 12 -1.24 -6.65 9.92
N LYS A 13 -1.97 -7.42 10.74
CA LYS A 13 -2.78 -8.54 10.26
C LYS A 13 -3.81 -8.09 9.23
N LEU A 14 -3.74 -8.67 8.03
CA LEU A 14 -4.73 -8.43 6.98
C LEU A 14 -6.11 -8.90 7.44
N PRO A 15 -7.19 -8.17 7.08
CA PRO A 15 -8.54 -8.57 7.46
C PRO A 15 -8.90 -9.93 6.86
N LYS A 16 -9.75 -10.70 7.55
CA LYS A 16 -10.21 -12.01 7.04
C LYS A 16 -10.83 -11.93 5.63
N PHE A 17 -11.40 -10.77 5.28
CA PHE A 17 -12.03 -10.54 3.98
C PHE A 17 -11.06 -10.09 2.88
N PHE A 18 -9.77 -9.90 3.18
CA PHE A 18 -8.80 -9.39 2.22
C PHE A 18 -8.73 -10.17 0.89
N PRO A 19 -8.86 -11.51 0.85
CA PRO A 19 -8.95 -12.24 -0.41
C PRO A 19 -10.11 -11.77 -1.31
N TYR A 20 -11.27 -11.46 -0.73
CA TYR A 20 -12.43 -10.94 -1.49
C TYR A 20 -12.21 -9.51 -1.98
N PHE A 21 -11.49 -8.70 -1.20
CA PHE A 21 -11.03 -7.39 -1.64
C PHE A 21 -10.14 -7.53 -2.89
N LEU A 22 -9.16 -8.44 -2.88
CA LEU A 22 -8.27 -8.67 -4.04
C LEU A 22 -9.01 -9.18 -5.28
N LEU A 23 -10.05 -10.01 -5.11
CA LEU A 23 -10.91 -10.42 -6.22
C LEU A 23 -11.68 -9.24 -6.82
N THR A 24 -12.08 -8.27 -5.99
CA THR A 24 -12.77 -7.06 -6.43
C THR A 24 -11.82 -6.14 -7.18
N THR A 25 -10.62 -5.90 -6.64
CA THR A 25 -9.61 -5.05 -7.28
C THR A 25 -9.12 -5.64 -8.60
N LYS A 26 -8.87 -6.96 -8.66
CA LYS A 26 -8.49 -7.67 -9.89
C LYS A 26 -9.47 -7.44 -11.04
N ARG A 27 -10.77 -7.40 -10.75
CA ARG A 27 -11.81 -7.20 -11.77
C ARG A 27 -11.90 -5.76 -12.27
N ASN A 28 -11.23 -4.82 -11.61
CA ASN A 28 -11.26 -3.41 -11.97
C ASN A 28 -10.00 -3.01 -12.78
N GLU A 29 -9.92 -3.50 -14.02
CA GLU A 29 -8.74 -3.37 -14.90
C GLU A 29 -8.38 -1.92 -15.28
N LYS A 30 -9.25 -0.94 -15.00
CA LYS A 30 -8.99 0.48 -15.24
C LYS A 30 -8.19 1.16 -14.13
N ILE A 31 -8.00 0.47 -13.00
CA ILE A 31 -7.34 1.00 -11.81
C ILE A 31 -6.20 0.05 -11.44
N ASP A 32 -5.01 0.60 -11.30
CA ASP A 32 -3.86 -0.07 -10.74
C ASP A 32 -3.87 0.09 -9.21
N PHE A 33 -3.50 -0.95 -8.47
CA PHE A 33 -3.47 -0.97 -7.01
C PHE A 33 -2.03 -1.20 -6.56
N LEU A 34 -1.52 -0.36 -5.67
CA LEU A 34 -0.21 -0.50 -5.04
C LEU A 34 -0.40 -0.72 -3.54
N ILE A 35 -0.10 -1.91 -3.07
CA ILE A 35 -0.33 -2.33 -1.70
C ILE A 35 1.01 -2.47 -0.98
N TYR A 36 1.26 -1.59 -0.01
CA TYR A 36 2.40 -1.70 0.89
C TYR A 36 1.98 -2.49 2.13
N THR A 37 2.75 -3.50 2.52
CA THR A 37 2.42 -4.31 3.70
C THR A 37 3.64 -4.99 4.32
N ASP A 38 3.53 -5.40 5.58
CA ASP A 38 4.50 -6.27 6.27
C ASP A 38 4.07 -7.74 6.27
N GLN A 39 2.88 -8.05 5.75
CA GLN A 39 2.38 -9.42 5.68
C GLN A 39 2.96 -10.17 4.49
N LYS A 40 3.07 -11.49 4.65
CA LYS A 40 3.36 -12.43 3.57
C LYS A 40 2.18 -12.47 2.58
N VAL A 41 2.48 -12.28 1.30
CA VAL A 41 1.48 -12.13 0.22
C VAL A 41 1.62 -13.19 -0.88
N GLU A 42 2.55 -14.12 -0.75
CA GLU A 42 2.85 -15.17 -1.75
C GLU A 42 1.61 -16.03 -2.05
N GLN A 43 0.77 -16.26 -1.04
CA GLN A 43 -0.52 -16.96 -1.20
C GLN A 43 -1.49 -16.26 -2.16
N PHE A 44 -1.30 -14.97 -2.43
CA PHE A 44 -2.13 -14.19 -3.36
C PHE A 44 -1.59 -14.18 -4.78
N GLU A 45 -0.37 -14.66 -5.03
CA GLU A 45 0.22 -14.74 -6.38
C GLU A 45 -0.61 -15.63 -7.31
N VAL A 46 -1.26 -16.66 -6.75
CA VAL A 46 -2.19 -17.54 -7.48
C VAL A 46 -3.36 -16.77 -8.12
N LEU A 47 -3.69 -15.58 -7.61
CA LEU A 47 -4.71 -14.73 -8.22
C LEU A 47 -4.28 -14.21 -9.60
N ASN A 48 -2.98 -14.18 -9.91
CA ASN A 48 -2.42 -13.68 -11.18
C ASN A 48 -3.07 -12.35 -11.62
N ALA A 49 -3.14 -11.39 -10.69
CA ALA A 49 -3.74 -10.09 -10.92
C ALA A 49 -2.72 -9.12 -11.52
N LYS A 50 -2.96 -8.65 -12.74
CA LYS A 50 -2.02 -7.78 -13.46
C LYS A 50 -2.03 -6.32 -12.99
N ASN A 51 -3.12 -5.90 -12.33
CA ASN A 51 -3.34 -4.54 -11.86
C ASN A 51 -3.13 -4.39 -10.35
N ILE A 52 -2.51 -5.37 -9.68
CA ILE A 52 -2.20 -5.32 -8.25
C ILE A 52 -0.71 -5.55 -8.09
N GLU A 53 -0.03 -4.57 -7.49
CA GLU A 53 1.36 -4.65 -7.09
C GLU A 53 1.44 -4.68 -5.56
N PHE A 54 2.18 -5.65 -5.04
CA PHE A 54 2.52 -5.71 -3.62
C PHE A 54 3.96 -5.26 -3.41
N VAL A 55 4.18 -4.42 -2.40
CA VAL A 55 5.51 -4.08 -1.92
C VAL A 55 5.58 -4.48 -0.45
N THR A 56 6.33 -5.55 -0.18
CA THR A 56 6.44 -6.14 1.15
C THR A 56 7.68 -5.62 1.85
N LEU A 57 7.50 -4.91 2.97
CA LEU A 57 8.59 -4.41 3.83
C LEU A 57 8.10 -4.22 5.26
N PRO A 58 9.00 -4.22 6.26
CA PRO A 58 8.66 -3.80 7.61
C PRO A 58 8.12 -2.36 7.66
N PHE A 59 7.23 -2.08 8.61
CA PHE A 59 6.70 -0.73 8.82
C PHE A 59 7.80 0.32 9.07
N ASP A 60 8.85 -0.05 9.80
CA ASP A 60 9.96 0.85 10.08
C ASP A 60 10.73 1.27 8.81
N ASP A 61 10.80 0.40 7.81
CA ASP A 61 11.44 0.74 6.54
C ASP A 61 10.55 1.66 5.70
N LEU A 62 9.22 1.47 5.75
CA LEU A 62 8.31 2.44 5.17
C LEU A 62 8.47 3.80 5.86
N ARG A 63 8.55 3.80 7.19
CA ARG A 63 8.74 5.03 7.97
C ARG A 63 10.01 5.78 7.56
N LYS A 64 11.12 5.07 7.32
CA LYS A 64 12.35 5.68 6.79
C LYS A 64 12.14 6.29 5.39
N LYS A 65 11.41 5.60 4.51
CA LYS A 65 11.04 6.13 3.18
C LYS A 65 10.18 7.39 3.28
N VAL A 66 9.20 7.41 4.19
CA VAL A 66 8.41 8.64 4.43
C VAL A 66 9.32 9.74 4.97
N GLN A 67 10.18 9.44 5.94
CA GLN A 67 11.08 10.42 6.55
C GLN A 67 12.03 11.04 5.51
N SER A 68 12.53 10.25 4.55
CA SER A 68 13.44 10.77 3.52
C SER A 68 12.80 11.77 2.56
N LYS A 69 11.46 11.91 2.58
CA LYS A 69 10.72 12.86 1.74
C LYS A 69 10.52 14.22 2.42
N PHE A 70 10.81 14.34 3.72
CA PHE A 70 10.64 15.56 4.49
C PHE A 70 11.95 15.95 5.16
N ASP A 71 12.22 17.25 5.24
CA ASP A 71 13.38 17.86 5.90
C ASP A 71 13.18 18.07 7.41
N PHE A 72 11.99 17.78 7.91
CA PHE A 72 11.62 17.78 9.32
C PHE A 72 11.35 16.37 9.85
N GLU A 73 11.42 16.18 11.17
CA GLU A 73 11.11 14.90 11.80
C GLU A 73 9.61 14.56 11.66
N ILE A 74 9.31 13.42 11.05
CA ILE A 74 7.93 12.98 10.85
C ILE A 74 7.33 12.34 12.10
N SER A 75 6.06 12.61 12.37
CA SER A 75 5.30 11.90 13.40
C SER A 75 4.54 10.72 12.78
N LEU A 76 5.22 9.58 12.66
CA LEU A 76 4.65 8.34 12.10
C LEU A 76 4.94 7.13 13.01
N LYS A 77 4.43 7.19 14.24
CA LYS A 77 4.74 6.19 15.29
C LYS A 77 4.06 4.84 15.12
N THR A 78 2.90 4.80 14.45
CA THR A 78 2.08 3.59 14.29
C THR A 78 1.51 3.53 12.88
N PRO A 79 1.24 2.34 12.31
CA PRO A 79 0.61 2.22 11.00
C PRO A 79 -0.66 3.03 10.79
N TYR A 80 -1.52 3.10 11.80
CA TYR A 80 -2.77 3.85 11.72
C TYR A 80 -2.56 5.36 11.42
N LYS A 81 -1.40 5.90 11.79
CA LYS A 81 -1.04 7.31 11.53
C LYS A 81 -0.71 7.59 10.07
N LEU A 82 -0.58 6.58 9.21
CA LEU A 82 -0.50 6.77 7.76
C LEU A 82 -1.74 7.49 7.20
N CYS A 83 -2.90 7.41 7.87
CA CYS A 83 -4.09 8.15 7.49
C CYS A 83 -3.89 9.66 7.47
N ASP A 84 -3.05 10.19 8.37
CA ASP A 84 -2.75 11.62 8.47
C ASP A 84 -1.93 12.10 7.25
N TYR A 85 -1.26 11.18 6.53
CA TYR A 85 -0.40 11.47 5.38
C TYR A 85 -1.09 11.27 4.02
N LYS A 86 -2.38 10.91 3.98
CA LYS A 86 -3.11 10.60 2.72
C LYS A 86 -2.98 11.69 1.66
N VAL A 87 -3.04 12.96 2.07
CA VAL A 87 -2.90 14.12 1.19
C VAL A 87 -1.52 14.21 0.53
N ALA A 88 -0.50 13.59 1.13
CA ALA A 88 0.87 13.58 0.65
C ALA A 88 1.27 12.26 -0.06
N TYR A 89 0.36 11.29 -0.21
CA TYR A 89 0.72 9.98 -0.77
C TYR A 89 1.29 10.07 -2.19
N GLY A 90 0.78 10.99 -3.02
CA GLY A 90 1.33 11.21 -4.35
C GLY A 90 2.82 11.58 -4.34
N PHE A 91 3.27 12.34 -3.33
CA PHE A 91 4.67 12.74 -3.16
C PHE A 91 5.51 11.66 -2.46
N ILE A 92 4.93 11.01 -1.45
CA ILE A 92 5.61 9.99 -0.64
C ILE A 92 5.94 8.72 -1.45
N PHE A 93 4.98 8.30 -2.28
CA PHE A 93 5.01 7.03 -3.01
C PHE A 93 5.23 7.19 -4.52
N GLU A 94 5.62 8.39 -4.96
CA GLU A 94 6.20 8.60 -6.30
C GLU A 94 7.38 7.65 -6.56
#